data_AF-A0AAD1IZE6-F1
#
_entry.id   AF-A0AAD1IZE6-F1
#
_cell.length_a   1.000
_cell.length_b   1.000
_cell.length_c   1.000
_cell.angle_alpha   90.00
_cell.angle_beta   90.00
_cell.angle_gamma   90.00
#
_symmetry.space_group_name_H-M   'P 1'
#
loop_
_entity.id
_entity.type
_entity.pdbx_description
1 polymer ?
#
loop_
_entity_poly.entity_id
_entity_poly.type
_entity_poly.pdbx_seq_one_letter_code
_entity_poly.pdbx_strand_id
1 'polypeptide(L)'
;MLSAMSHPLNTPIGRFGIETFEGTGDHSIARVPTRGLLNPLTGLPTAAPLAMLLDHVGGLANHLRRGEDEWTVSTELSLELSRRPPT
;
A
#
# COMPACT_ATOMS: atom_id res chain seq x y z
N MET A 1 -13.91 0.81 -16.33
CA MET A 1 -12.78 0.00 -15.83
C MET A 1 -11.66 0.96 -15.52
N LEU A 2 -11.21 1.03 -14.26
CA LEU A 2 -10.00 1.80 -13.91
C LEU A 2 -8.79 1.10 -14.53
N SER A 3 -7.92 1.84 -15.22
CA SER A 3 -6.70 1.29 -15.82
C SER A 3 -5.64 1.14 -14.72
N ALA A 4 -5.09 -0.06 -14.56
CA ALA A 4 -4.05 -0.31 -13.56
C ALA A 4 -2.70 0.23 -14.05
N MET A 5 -2.02 1.00 -13.20
CA MET A 5 -0.63 1.40 -13.43
C MET A 5 0.30 0.27 -12.98
N SER A 6 1.11 -0.24 -13.91
CA SER A 6 2.14 -1.23 -13.61
C SER A 6 3.43 -0.55 -13.16
N HIS A 7 4.06 -1.10 -12.13
CA HIS A 7 5.34 -0.62 -11.61
C HIS A 7 6.45 -1.61 -11.98
N PRO A 8 7.67 -1.13 -12.32
CA PRO A 8 8.80 -2.02 -12.60
C PRO A 8 9.11 -2.96 -11.42
N LEU A 9 9.45 -4.23 -11.71
CA LEU A 9 9.70 -5.26 -10.69
C LEU A 9 10.91 -4.97 -9.78
N ASN A 10 11.80 -4.07 -10.19
CA ASN A 10 12.91 -3.60 -9.36
C ASN A 10 12.51 -2.54 -8.32
N THR A 11 11.26 -2.04 -8.36
CA THR A 11 10.69 -1.19 -7.31
C THR A 11 10.00 -2.04 -6.22
N PRO A 12 9.88 -1.55 -4.97
CA PRO A 12 9.07 -2.22 -3.95
C PRO A 12 7.64 -2.50 -4.44
N ILE A 13 7.02 -1.50 -5.08
CA ILE A 13 5.62 -1.56 -5.56
C ILE A 13 5.45 -2.71 -6.57
N GLY A 14 6.32 -2.78 -7.58
CA GLY A 14 6.27 -3.83 -8.59
C GLY A 14 6.61 -5.21 -8.01
N ARG A 15 7.61 -5.29 -7.11
CA ARG A 15 8.05 -6.56 -6.50
C ARG A 15 6.96 -7.24 -5.67
N PHE A 16 6.17 -6.47 -4.94
CA PHE A 16 5.08 -6.98 -4.12
C PHE A 16 3.76 -7.13 -4.88
N GLY A 17 3.75 -6.84 -6.19
CA GLY A 17 2.56 -6.95 -7.04
C GLY A 17 1.47 -5.97 -6.64
N ILE A 18 1.85 -4.77 -6.17
CA ILE A 18 0.88 -3.71 -5.90
C ILE A 18 0.40 -3.15 -7.25
N GLU A 19 -0.91 -3.14 -7.44
CA GLU A 19 -1.56 -2.55 -8.60
C GLU A 19 -2.30 -1.28 -8.17
N THR A 20 -1.91 -0.14 -8.71
CA THR A 20 -2.55 1.16 -8.48
C THR A 20 -3.61 1.41 -9.54
N PHE A 21 -4.86 1.65 -9.14
CA PHE A 21 -5.98 1.91 -10.05
C PHE A 21 -6.28 3.39 -10.21
N GLU A 22 -6.06 4.15 -9.14
CA GLU A 22 -6.38 5.56 -9.07
C GLU A 22 -5.48 6.26 -8.06
N GLY A 23 -5.06 7.48 -8.37
CA GLY A 23 -4.33 8.35 -7.46
C GLY A 23 -4.65 9.80 -7.77
N THR A 24 -5.09 10.53 -6.76
CA THR A 24 -5.31 11.97 -6.76
C THR A 24 -4.67 12.56 -5.49
N GLY A 25 -4.64 13.89 -5.35
CA GLY A 25 -4.22 14.51 -4.09
C GLY A 25 -5.14 14.19 -2.91
N ASP A 26 -6.39 13.79 -3.16
CA ASP A 26 -7.40 13.55 -2.13
C ASP A 26 -7.51 12.07 -1.75
N HIS A 27 -7.26 11.16 -2.69
CA HIS A 27 -7.38 9.71 -2.46
C HIS A 27 -6.52 8.88 -3.40
N SER A 28 -6.27 7.63 -3.00
CA SER A 28 -5.59 6.64 -3.83
C SER A 28 -6.22 5.27 -3.62
N ILE A 29 -6.34 4.50 -4.70
CA ILE A 29 -6.90 3.15 -4.70
C ILE A 29 -5.89 2.18 -5.30
N ALA A 30 -5.51 1.18 -4.52
CA ALA A 30 -4.60 0.12 -4.96
C ALA A 30 -4.97 -1.23 -4.32
N ARG A 31 -4.44 -2.32 -4.88
CA ARG A 31 -4.54 -3.66 -4.28
C ARG A 31 -3.17 -4.30 -4.12
N VAL A 32 -3.08 -5.26 -3.20
CA VAL A 32 -1.90 -6.12 -3.00
C VAL A 32 -2.35 -7.57 -2.82
N PRO A 33 -1.64 -8.56 -3.41
CA PRO A 33 -1.90 -9.96 -3.12
C PRO A 33 -1.44 -10.32 -1.70
N THR A 34 -2.31 -10.96 -0.92
CA THR A 34 -2.00 -11.36 0.48
C THR A 34 -2.04 -12.87 0.73
N ARG A 35 -2.60 -13.64 -0.21
CA ARG A 35 -2.83 -15.08 -0.03
C ARG A 35 -1.51 -15.83 0.16
N GLY A 36 -1.44 -16.62 1.23
CA GLY A 36 -0.27 -17.46 1.52
C GLY A 36 0.92 -16.70 2.11
N LEU A 37 0.80 -15.38 2.34
CA LEU A 37 1.83 -14.60 3.02
C LEU A 37 1.67 -14.79 4.53
N LEU A 38 2.64 -15.48 5.13
CA LEU A 38 2.65 -15.84 6.54
C LEU A 38 3.80 -15.15 7.27
N ASN A 39 3.61 -14.87 8.56
CA ASN A 39 4.68 -14.50 9.46
C ASN A 39 5.54 -15.75 9.73
N PRO A 40 6.86 -15.73 9.45
CA PRO A 40 7.71 -16.92 9.60
C PRO A 40 7.90 -17.37 11.05
N LEU A 41 7.65 -16.51 12.03
CA LEU A 41 7.78 -16.82 13.45
C LEU A 41 6.52 -17.44 14.03
N THR A 42 5.34 -17.05 13.55
CA THR A 42 4.06 -17.49 14.14
C THR A 42 3.25 -18.41 13.22
N GLY A 43 3.57 -18.48 11.93
CA GLY A 43 2.79 -19.21 10.93
C GLY A 43 1.42 -18.58 10.62
N LEU A 44 1.06 -17.46 11.26
CA LEU A 44 -0.19 -16.74 11.03
C LEU A 44 -0.08 -15.82 9.81
N PRO A 45 -1.21 -15.39 9.20
CA PRO A 45 -1.19 -14.38 8.15
C PRO A 45 -0.43 -13.12 8.58
N THR A 46 0.48 -12.64 7.74
CA THR A 46 1.25 -11.41 8.04
C THR A 46 0.47 -10.15 7.69
N ALA A 47 0.62 -9.11 8.50
CA ALA A 47 0.09 -7.77 8.21
C ALA A 47 1.05 -6.92 7.35
N ALA A 48 2.27 -7.39 7.08
CA ALA A 48 3.28 -6.61 6.34
C ALA A 48 2.80 -6.12 4.95
N PRO A 49 2.10 -6.93 4.13
CA PRO A 49 1.55 -6.47 2.86
C PRO A 49 0.51 -5.35 3.01
N LEU A 50 -0.28 -5.37 4.10
CA LEU A 50 -1.24 -4.31 4.40
C LEU A 50 -0.51 -3.01 4.77
N ALA A 51 0.52 -3.09 5.60
CA ALA A 51 1.35 -1.92 5.94
C ALA A 51 1.99 -1.30 4.69
N MET A 52 2.56 -2.12 3.80
CA MET A 52 3.12 -1.65 2.53
C MET A 52 2.08 -1.01 1.61
N LEU A 53 0.88 -1.60 1.52
CA LEU A 53 -0.21 -1.02 0.72
C LEU A 53 -0.63 0.33 1.27
N LEU A 54 -0.78 0.46 2.60
CA LEU A 54 -1.18 1.70 3.26
C LEU A 54 -0.13 2.81 3.10
N ASP A 55 1.15 2.47 3.27
CA ASP A 55 2.25 3.42 3.03
C ASP A 55 2.26 3.90 1.58
N HIS A 56 2.05 2.99 0.61
CA HIS A 56 1.98 3.34 -0.81
C HIS A 56 0.80 4.26 -1.13
N VAL A 57 -0.43 3.94 -0.71
CA VAL A 57 -1.60 4.78 -1.05
C VAL A 57 -1.56 6.13 -0.35
N GLY A 58 -1.13 6.19 0.91
CA GLY A 58 -0.96 7.45 1.63
C GLY A 58 0.18 8.29 1.05
N GLY A 59 1.32 7.64 0.76
CA GLY A 59 2.47 8.26 0.12
C GLY A 59 2.15 8.82 -1.26
N LEU A 60 1.37 8.10 -2.07
CA LEU A 60 0.96 8.55 -3.40
C LEU A 60 0.06 9.79 -3.32
N ALA A 61 -0.97 9.78 -2.47
CA ALA A 61 -1.85 10.93 -2.30
C ALA A 61 -1.06 12.17 -1.82
N ASN A 62 -0.13 11.98 -0.86
CA ASN A 62 0.75 13.04 -0.40
C ASN A 62 1.68 13.55 -1.51
N HIS A 63 2.27 12.63 -2.27
CA HIS A 63 3.13 12.97 -3.41
C HIS A 63 2.39 13.80 -4.46
N LEU A 64 1.10 13.54 -4.67
CA LEU A 64 0.28 14.27 -5.64
C LEU A 64 -0.19 15.64 -5.13
N ARG A 65 -0.14 15.90 -3.81
CA ARG A 65 -0.43 17.22 -3.23
C ARG A 65 0.78 18.16 -3.20
N ARG A 66 1.99 17.62 -3.30
CA ARG A 66 3.23 18.39 -3.15
C ARG A 66 3.43 19.40 -4.30
N GLY A 67 4.14 20.50 -4.04
CA GLY A 67 4.61 21.42 -5.08
C GLY A 67 5.73 20.84 -5.96
N GLU A 68 6.03 21.48 -7.10
CA GLU A 68 6.98 20.95 -8.11
C GLU A 68 8.35 20.56 -7.51
N ASP A 69 8.87 21.37 -6.58
CA ASP A 69 10.17 21.18 -5.91
C ASP A 69 10.07 20.61 -4.48
N GLU A 70 8.91 20.07 -4.10
CA GLU A 70 8.70 19.46 -2.79
C GLU A 70 8.80 17.94 -2.87
N TRP A 71 9.08 17.29 -1.74
CA TRP A 71 9.04 15.83 -1.61
C TRP A 71 8.34 15.44 -0.32
N THR A 72 7.76 14.25 -0.31
CA THR A 72 7.06 13.71 0.83
C THR A 72 7.73 12.42 1.28
N VAL A 73 7.82 12.22 2.58
CA VAL A 73 8.26 10.97 3.19
C VAL A 73 7.38 10.65 4.38
N SER A 74 6.99 9.39 4.52
CA SER A 74 6.35 8.90 5.73
C SER A 74 7.38 8.90 6.87
N THR A 75 7.12 9.67 7.93
CA THR A 75 7.96 9.65 9.14
C THR A 75 7.61 8.48 10.05
N GLU A 76 6.32 8.16 10.13
CA GLU A 76 5.76 7.08 10.95
C GLU A 76 4.55 6.46 10.22
N LEU A 77 4.38 5.16 10.43
CA LEU A 77 3.20 4.43 10.02
C LEU A 77 2.70 3.58 11.20
N SER A 78 1.49 3.89 11.68
CA SER A 78 0.83 3.13 12.74
C SER A 78 -0.39 2.42 12.16
N LEU A 79 -0.54 1.13 12.44
CA LEU A 79 -1.70 0.33 12.01
C LEU A 79 -2.42 -0.22 13.24
N GLU A 80 -3.73 -0.02 13.28
CA GLU A 80 -4.61 -0.74 14.19
C GLU A 80 -5.38 -1.81 13.42
N LEU A 81 -5.31 -3.05 13.89
CA LEU A 81 -6.02 -4.17 13.29
C LEU A 81 -7.15 -4.59 14.22
N SER A 82 -8.38 -4.36 13.78
CA SER A 82 -9.56 -4.87 14.47
C SER A 82 -10.06 -6.13 13.78
N ARG A 83 -10.38 -7.15 14.58
CA ARG A 83 -11.09 -8.33 14.08
C ARG A 83 -12.57 -7.98 14.00
N ARG A 84 -13.18 -8.14 12.82
CA ARG A 84 -14.65 -8.14 12.73
C ARG A 84 -15.20 -9.36 13.50
N PRO A 85 -16.15 -9.20 14.43
CA PRO A 85 -16.79 -10.33 15.10
C PRO A 85 -17.49 -11.23 14.06
N PRO A 86 -17.56 -12.55 14.30
CA PRO A 86 -18.34 -13.43 13.43
C PRO A 86 -19.81 -12.98 13.43
N THR A 87 -20.38 -12.86 12.22
CA THR A 87 -21.81 -12.60 11.98
C THR A 87 -22.63 -13.87 12.18
#